data_AF-A0A914D9G9-F1
#
_entry.id   AF-A0A914D9G9-F1
#
_cell.length_a   1.000
_cell.length_b   1.000
_cell.length_c   1.000
_cell.angle_alpha   90.00
_cell.angle_beta   90.00
_cell.angle_gamma   90.00
#
_symmetry.space_group_name_H-M   'P 1'
#
loop_
_entity.id
_entity.type
_entity.pdbx_description
1 polymer ?
#
loop_
_entity_poly.entity_id
_entity_poly.type
_entity_poly.pdbx_seq_one_letter_code
_entity_poly.pdbx_strand_id
1 'polypeptide(L)'
;MLVDEISQFDIDTREVLTYPMVSKKLRDISHAEMEHTEVHHEHHCAAMGPMKTGYEILDDLIQNPRPLRFIVHLIQVLQPTDYEADSWQMNSEKKLESVETLRLEGNELFKKVSQEYAVHGAPKRAK
;
A
#
# COMPACT_ATOMS: atom_id res chain seq x y z
N MET A 1 -19.72 3.53 -11.17
CA MET A 1 -19.36 2.14 -11.48
C MET A 1 -20.15 1.24 -10.56
N LEU A 2 -20.83 0.25 -11.10
CA LEU A 2 -21.47 -0.83 -10.34
C LEU A 2 -20.45 -1.90 -9.98
N VAL A 3 -20.71 -2.67 -8.93
CA VAL A 3 -19.88 -3.84 -8.60
C VAL A 3 -19.89 -4.82 -9.78
N ASP A 4 -18.73 -5.39 -10.07
CA ASP A 4 -18.37 -6.22 -11.22
C ASP A 4 -18.44 -5.50 -12.59
N GLU A 5 -18.64 -4.18 -12.60
CA GLU A 5 -18.54 -3.40 -13.84
C GLU A 5 -17.08 -3.29 -14.32
N ILE A 6 -16.87 -3.52 -15.61
CA ILE A 6 -15.63 -3.21 -16.32
C ILE A 6 -15.87 -1.97 -17.17
N SER A 7 -15.26 -0.85 -16.78
CA SER A 7 -15.41 0.44 -17.47
C SER A 7 -14.08 0.86 -18.11
N GLN A 8 -14.17 1.57 -19.23
CA GLN A 8 -13.02 2.15 -19.94
C GLN A 8 -13.09 3.67 -19.89
N PHE A 9 -11.99 4.32 -19.50
CA PHE A 9 -11.84 5.76 -19.45
C PHE A 9 -10.69 6.20 -20.34
N ASP A 10 -11.00 6.97 -21.38
CA ASP A 10 -10.03 7.62 -22.24
C ASP A 10 -9.79 9.04 -21.71
N ILE A 11 -8.58 9.29 -21.22
CA ILE A 11 -8.24 10.52 -20.49
C ILE A 11 -7.22 11.33 -21.29
N ASP A 12 -7.48 12.63 -21.42
CA ASP A 12 -6.58 13.58 -22.07
C ASP A 12 -5.24 13.69 -21.33
N THR A 13 -4.17 13.96 -22.10
CA THR A 13 -2.80 14.13 -21.59
C THR A 13 -2.71 15.07 -20.39
N ARG A 14 -3.51 16.15 -20.35
CA ARG A 14 -3.45 17.17 -19.30
C ARG A 14 -3.81 16.64 -17.91
N GLU A 15 -4.73 15.67 -17.85
CA GLU A 15 -5.21 15.09 -16.60
C GLU A 15 -4.31 13.95 -16.09
N VAL A 16 -3.39 13.45 -16.93
CA VAL A 16 -2.55 12.28 -16.62
C VAL A 16 -1.06 12.61 -16.47
N LEU A 17 -0.69 13.88 -16.44
CA LEU A 17 0.71 14.30 -16.25
C LEU A 17 1.33 13.78 -14.94
N THR A 18 0.52 13.55 -13.91
CA THR A 18 0.95 13.04 -12.61
C THR A 18 0.97 11.50 -12.55
N TYR A 19 0.39 10.81 -13.54
CA TYR A 19 0.26 9.36 -13.55
C TYR A 19 1.61 8.62 -13.45
N PRO A 20 2.72 9.05 -14.10
CA PRO A 20 4.01 8.38 -13.94
C PRO A 20 4.45 8.26 -12.48
N MET A 21 4.24 9.29 -11.67
CA MET A 21 4.62 9.27 -10.26
C MET A 21 3.71 8.39 -9.40
N VAL A 22 2.41 8.36 -9.72
CA VAL A 22 1.46 7.44 -9.07
C VAL A 22 1.81 5.99 -9.42
N SER A 23 2.09 5.70 -10.71
CA SER A 23 2.48 4.36 -11.16
C SER A 23 3.79 3.91 -10.53
N LYS A 24 4.79 4.81 -10.39
CA LYS A 24 6.03 4.52 -9.66
C LYS A 24 5.72 4.03 -8.24
N LYS A 25 4.94 4.80 -7.47
CA LYS A 25 4.58 4.44 -6.09
C LYS A 25 3.86 3.10 -6.00
N LEU A 26 2.91 2.83 -6.90
CA LEU A 26 2.20 1.55 -6.93
C LEU A 26 3.14 0.37 -7.21
N ARG A 27 4.11 0.53 -8.12
CA ARG A 27 5.13 -0.49 -8.39
C ARG A 27 6.05 -0.70 -7.19
N ASP A 28 6.52 0.38 -6.57
CA ASP A 28 7.41 0.32 -5.41
C ASP A 28 6.73 -0.39 -4.22
N ILE A 29 5.45 -0.11 -3.97
CA ILE A 29 4.64 -0.82 -2.95
C ILE A 29 4.55 -2.32 -3.28
N SER A 30 4.20 -2.65 -4.53
CA SER A 30 4.10 -4.04 -4.97
C SER A 30 5.43 -4.80 -4.84
N HIS A 31 6.56 -4.16 -5.13
CA HIS A 31 7.88 -4.78 -4.99
C HIS A 31 8.25 -5.05 -3.52
N ALA A 32 7.96 -4.10 -2.63
CA ALA A 32 8.24 -4.27 -1.20
C ALA A 32 7.41 -5.37 -0.55
N GLU A 33 6.14 -5.54 -0.95
CA GLU A 33 5.31 -6.66 -0.50
C GLU A 33 5.90 -8.00 -0.94
N MET A 34 6.45 -8.10 -2.16
CA MET A 34 7.04 -9.33 -2.68
C MET A 34 8.38 -9.68 -2.03
N GLU A 35 9.22 -8.70 -1.73
CA GLU A 35 10.55 -8.93 -1.16
C GLU A 35 10.59 -8.90 0.37
N HIS A 36 9.48 -8.61 1.06
CA HIS A 36 9.43 -8.37 2.51
C HIS A 36 10.48 -7.34 2.98
N THR A 37 10.82 -6.39 2.11
CA THR A 37 11.80 -5.33 2.37
C THR A 37 11.05 -4.04 2.72
N GLU A 38 11.58 -3.27 3.67
CA GLU A 38 11.01 -1.97 3.99
C GLU A 38 11.12 -1.03 2.78
N VAL A 39 10.01 -0.38 2.41
CA VAL A 39 10.02 0.68 1.39
C VAL A 39 10.86 1.84 1.92
N HIS A 40 12.10 1.94 1.47
CA HIS A 40 12.90 3.13 1.73
C HIS A 40 12.24 4.31 1.00
N HIS A 41 11.76 5.30 1.77
CA HIS A 41 11.34 6.58 1.22
C HIS A 41 12.56 7.32 0.65
N GLU A 42 12.80 7.10 -0.64
CA GLU A 42 13.81 7.84 -1.39
C GLU A 42 13.36 9.30 -1.51
N HIS A 43 13.84 10.14 -0.59
CA HIS A 43 13.60 11.59 -0.64
C HIS A 43 14.43 12.19 -1.78
N HIS A 44 13.80 12.40 -2.93
CA HIS A 44 14.45 13.04 -4.06
C HIS A 44 14.52 14.57 -3.83
N CYS A 45 15.72 15.10 -3.69
CA CYS A 45 15.96 16.55 -3.61
C CYS A 45 15.86 17.14 -5.03
N ALA A 46 15.08 18.21 -5.21
CA ALA A 46 14.75 18.78 -6.53
C ALA A 46 15.96 19.37 -7.30
N ALA A 47 17.14 19.41 -6.68
CA ALA A 47 18.36 20.00 -7.24
C ALA A 47 19.19 19.04 -8.13
N MET A 48 18.86 17.75 -8.19
CA MET A 48 19.67 16.72 -8.86
C MET A 48 19.01 16.20 -10.15
N GLY A 49 19.04 17.01 -11.21
CA GLY A 49 18.77 16.54 -12.58
C GLY A 49 17.32 16.13 -12.89
N PRO A 50 17.07 15.60 -14.11
CA PRO A 50 15.73 15.19 -14.53
C PRO A 50 15.23 14.04 -13.65
N MET A 51 13.99 14.15 -13.20
CA MET A 51 13.31 13.21 -12.32
C MET A 51 13.18 11.85 -13.02
N LYS A 52 14.10 10.93 -12.74
CA LYS A 52 13.99 9.54 -13.19
C LYS A 52 13.17 8.75 -12.20
N THR A 53 12.26 7.95 -12.71
CA THR A 53 11.37 7.09 -11.91
C THR A 53 12.00 5.74 -11.58
N GLY A 54 13.09 5.36 -12.25
CA GLY A 54 13.66 4.01 -12.18
C GLY A 54 12.95 3.01 -13.10
N TYR A 55 11.89 3.43 -13.80
CA TYR A 55 11.17 2.62 -14.78
C TYR A 55 11.18 3.32 -16.14
N GLU A 56 11.88 2.73 -17.12
CA GLU A 56 12.08 3.34 -18.45
C GLU A 56 10.76 3.74 -19.12
N ILE A 57 9.71 2.94 -18.97
CA ILE A 57 8.39 3.22 -19.55
C ILE A 57 7.72 4.45 -18.93
N LEU A 58 7.96 4.72 -17.65
CA LEU A 58 7.43 5.89 -16.96
C LEU A 58 8.27 7.13 -17.30
N ASP A 59 9.58 6.97 -17.45
CA ASP A 59 10.47 8.04 -17.91
C ASP A 59 10.13 8.49 -19.34
N ASP A 60 9.86 7.54 -20.24
CA ASP A 60 9.34 7.85 -21.60
C ASP A 60 8.00 8.58 -21.52
N LEU A 61 7.09 8.16 -20.64
CA LEU A 61 5.80 8.82 -20.49
C LEU A 61 5.90 10.26 -19.95
N ILE A 62 6.93 10.55 -19.13
CA ILE A 62 7.25 11.91 -18.66
C ILE A 62 7.82 12.75 -19.82
N GLN A 63 8.72 12.19 -20.62
CA GLN A 63 9.35 12.88 -21.75
C GLN A 63 8.38 13.10 -22.91
N ASN A 64 7.49 12.14 -23.15
CA ASN A 64 6.54 12.12 -24.24
C ASN A 64 5.10 11.96 -23.70
N PRO A 65 4.51 13.02 -23.08
CA PRO A 65 3.16 12.97 -22.55
C PRO A 65 2.14 12.64 -23.64
N ARG A 66 1.24 11.71 -23.34
CA ARG A 66 0.21 11.22 -24.26
C ARG A 66 -1.07 10.87 -23.49
N PRO A 67 -2.25 10.89 -24.15
CA PRO A 67 -3.49 10.47 -23.50
C PRO A 67 -3.41 9.00 -23.11
N LEU A 68 -4.12 8.62 -22.05
CA LEU A 68 -4.10 7.27 -21.50
C LEU A 68 -5.50 6.69 -21.43
N ARG A 69 -5.56 5.37 -21.61
CA ARG A 69 -6.77 4.57 -21.42
C ARG A 69 -6.64 3.75 -20.14
N PHE A 70 -7.59 3.94 -19.23
CA PHE A 70 -7.71 3.14 -18.02
C PHE A 70 -8.89 2.19 -18.15
N ILE A 71 -8.64 0.90 -17.95
CA ILE A 71 -9.67 -0.12 -17.86
C ILE A 71 -9.75 -0.53 -16.40
N VAL A 72 -10.89 -0.28 -15.77
CA VAL A 72 -11.09 -0.52 -14.34
C VAL A 72 -12.18 -1.56 -14.17
N HIS A 73 -11.88 -2.63 -13.44
CA HIS A 73 -12.85 -3.63 -13.00
C HIS A 73 -13.15 -3.39 -11.52
N LEU A 74 -14.38 -2.99 -11.19
CA LEU A 74 -14.76 -2.70 -9.81
C LEU A 74 -15.18 -3.99 -9.10
N ILE A 75 -14.28 -4.59 -8.32
CA ILE A 75 -14.52 -5.88 -7.65
C ILE A 75 -15.44 -5.77 -6.43
N GLN A 76 -15.28 -4.73 -5.62
CA GLN A 76 -16.04 -4.58 -4.38
C GLN A 76 -16.13 -3.11 -3.96
N VAL A 77 -17.17 -2.80 -3.20
CA VAL A 77 -17.36 -1.51 -2.52
C VAL A 77 -17.67 -1.80 -1.06
N LEU A 78 -16.78 -1.39 -0.17
CA LEU A 78 -16.91 -1.59 1.28
C LEU A 78 -17.35 -0.27 1.93
N GLN A 79 -18.28 -0.32 2.88
CA GLN A 79 -18.52 0.85 3.72
C GLN A 79 -17.37 1.03 4.72
N PRO A 80 -17.14 2.24 5.27
CA PRO A 80 -16.15 2.45 6.30
C PRO A 80 -16.31 1.57 7.56
N THR A 81 -17.49 0.99 7.77
CA THR A 81 -17.78 0.02 8.84
C THR A 81 -17.35 -1.40 8.51
N ASP A 82 -17.20 -1.71 7.22
CA ASP A 82 -17.01 -3.07 6.70
C ASP A 82 -15.53 -3.36 6.39
N TYR A 83 -14.65 -2.38 6.60
CA TYR A 83 -13.22 -2.52 6.35
C TYR A 83 -12.40 -1.94 7.51
N GLU A 84 -11.32 -2.62 7.88
CA GLU A 84 -10.36 -2.09 8.84
C GLU A 84 -9.40 -1.13 8.14
N ALA A 85 -9.32 0.09 8.65
CA ALA A 85 -8.42 1.10 8.11
C ALA A 85 -6.97 0.78 8.46
N ASP A 86 -6.13 0.65 7.43
CA ASP A 86 -4.69 0.57 7.61
C ASP A 86 -4.16 1.79 8.39
N SER A 87 -3.03 1.62 9.08
CA SER A 87 -2.45 2.72 9.87
C SER A 87 -2.14 3.98 9.07
N TRP A 88 -1.93 3.90 7.76
CA TRP A 88 -1.67 5.07 6.92
C TRP A 88 -2.96 5.82 6.52
N GLN A 89 -4.12 5.18 6.63
CA GLN A 89 -5.43 5.79 6.38
C GLN A 89 -6.05 6.40 7.65
N MET A 90 -5.54 6.04 8.83
CA MET A 90 -6.01 6.57 10.11
C MET A 90 -5.49 8.00 10.36
N ASN A 91 -6.37 8.86 10.88
CA ASN A 91 -5.97 10.17 11.39
C ASN A 91 -5.33 10.03 12.80
N SER A 92 -4.71 11.10 13.29
CA SER A 92 -3.99 11.08 14.58
C SER A 92 -4.86 10.65 15.76
N GLU A 93 -6.13 11.04 15.76
CA GLU A 93 -7.07 10.75 16.85
C GLU A 93 -7.49 9.27 16.85
N LYS A 94 -7.92 8.74 15.70
CA LYS A 94 -8.22 7.31 15.52
C LYS A 94 -7.01 6.43 15.83
N LYS A 95 -5.81 6.89 15.45
CA LYS A 95 -4.57 6.17 15.77
C LYS A 95 -4.28 6.16 17.26
N LEU A 96 -4.64 7.21 17.99
CA LEU A 96 -4.51 7.25 19.45
C LEU A 96 -5.53 6.32 20.13
N GLU A 97 -6.78 6.32 19.66
CA GLU A 97 -7.84 5.44 20.16
C GLU A 97 -7.49 3.95 19.97
N SER A 98 -6.86 3.59 18.84
CA SER A 98 -6.50 2.19 18.57
C SER A 98 -5.36 1.66 19.46
N VAL A 99 -4.56 2.53 20.10
CA VAL A 99 -3.43 2.12 20.95
C VAL A 99 -3.89 1.24 22.11
N GLU A 100 -4.98 1.62 22.79
CA GLU A 100 -5.44 0.86 23.95
C GLU A 100 -5.96 -0.52 23.55
N THR A 101 -6.76 -0.58 22.49
CA THR A 101 -7.28 -1.83 21.91
C THR A 101 -6.15 -2.78 21.54
N LEU A 102 -5.18 -2.29 20.75
CA LEU A 102 -4.03 -3.10 20.31
C LEU A 102 -3.18 -3.59 21.49
N ARG A 103 -3.01 -2.77 22.53
CA ARG A 103 -2.29 -3.16 23.76
C ARG A 103 -3.02 -4.29 24.48
N LEU A 104 -4.34 -4.20 24.62
CA LEU A 104 -5.15 -5.23 25.29
C LEU A 104 -5.14 -6.54 24.50
N GLU A 105 -5.32 -6.48 23.18
CA GLU A 105 -5.25 -7.64 22.29
C GLU A 105 -3.87 -8.30 22.32
N GLY A 106 -2.80 -7.51 22.24
CA GLY A 106 -1.43 -8.00 22.36
C GLY A 106 -1.16 -8.73 23.68
N ASN A 107 -1.68 -8.21 24.79
CA ASN A 107 -1.55 -8.87 26.09
C ASN A 107 -2.31 -10.20 26.16
N GLU A 108 -3.51 -10.27 25.58
CA GLU A 108 -4.29 -11.51 25.53
C GLU A 108 -3.62 -12.57 24.64
N LEU A 109 -3.07 -12.17 23.49
CA LEU A 109 -2.27 -13.05 22.65
C LEU A 109 -1.03 -13.57 23.39
N PHE A 110 -0.31 -12.69 24.10
CA PHE A 110 0.86 -13.09 24.89
C PHE A 110 0.50 -14.12 25.98
N LYS A 111 -0.62 -13.94 26.68
CA LYS A 111 -1.11 -14.91 27.68
C LYS A 111 -1.43 -16.26 27.04
N LYS A 112 -2.15 -16.28 25.92
CA LYS A 112 -2.50 -17.52 25.20
C LYS A 112 -1.25 -18.27 24.76
N VAL A 113 -0.33 -17.56 24.12
CA VAL A 113 0.96 -18.11 23.71
C VAL A 113 1.74 -18.66 24.91
N SER A 114 1.81 -17.92 26.01
CA SER A 114 2.48 -18.37 27.25
C SER A 114 1.84 -19.63 27.85
N GLN A 115 0.51 -19.76 27.80
CA GLN A 115 -0.21 -20.96 28.22
C GLN A 115 0.09 -22.13 27.28
N GLU A 116 0.12 -21.89 25.97
CA GLU A 116 0.44 -22.91 24.97
C GLU A 116 1.87 -23.44 25.14
N TYR A 117 2.84 -22.54 25.41
CA TYR A 117 4.20 -22.89 25.81
C TYR A 117 4.25 -23.74 27.08
N ALA A 118 3.42 -23.42 28.08
CA ALA A 118 3.37 -24.15 29.34
C ALA A 118 2.78 -25.57 29.18
N VAL A 119 1.85 -25.76 28.24
CA VAL A 119 1.17 -27.04 27.99
C VAL A 119 1.97 -27.93 27.04
N HIS A 120 2.57 -27.38 25.98
CA HIS A 120 3.19 -28.17 24.90
C HIS A 120 4.73 -28.12 24.90
N GLY A 121 5.34 -27.27 25.73
CA GLY A 121 6.78 -27.00 25.69
C GLY A 121 7.17 -26.16 24.47
N ALA A 122 8.30 -25.45 24.55
CA ALA A 122 8.77 -24.60 23.46
C ALA A 122 9.02 -25.40 22.16
N PRO A 123 8.61 -24.90 20.98
CA PRO A 123 8.91 -25.55 19.72
C PRO A 123 10.43 -25.63 19.58
N LYS A 124 10.94 -26.85 19.41
CA LYS A 124 12.37 -27.08 19.18
C LYS A 124 12.73 -26.36 17.88
N ARG A 125 13.53 -25.29 17.98
CA ARG A 125 14.16 -24.64 16.83
C ARG A 125 14.84 -25.72 16.00
N ALA A 126 14.35 -25.96 14.79
CA ALA A 126 15.06 -26.77 13.81
C ALA A 126 16.39 -26.06 13.52
N LYS A 127 17.50 -26.77 13.74
CA LYS A 127 18.84 -26.31 13.37
C LYS A 127 19.04 -26.41 11.87
#